data_AF-D1W578-F1
#
_entry.id   AF-D1W578-F1
#
_cell.length_a   1.000
_cell.length_b   1.000
_cell.length_c   1.000
_cell.angle_alpha   90.00
_cell.angle_beta   90.00
_cell.angle_gamma   90.00
#
_symmetry.space_group_name_H-M   'P 1'
#
loop_
_entity.id
_entity.type
_entity.pdbx_description
1 polymer ?
#
loop_
_entity_poly.entity_id
_entity_poly.type
_entity_poly.pdbx_seq_one_letter_code
_entity_poly.pdbx_strand_id
1 'polypeptide(L)'
;MKRVRCPKCDNYITFDETKYSNGQSLVFQCPECNKQFKIKIGLSKLKERQKDMKFDENAHQQAYGAIVVIENVFHYKQVLPLQFGVNHIGRYVKGNDIECPIETTDPSVDLTHCNITVSKDKHGKLKYELSDGPSYTGTFVNNQLLGDRERRIIQEGSLFTIGATSIILRTSDQDDE
;
A
#
# COMPACT_ATOMS: atom_id res chain seq x y z
N MET A 1 -7.04 -25.45 6.74
CA MET A 1 -6.93 -25.09 5.30
C MET A 1 -6.00 -23.89 5.13
N LYS A 2 -4.92 -24.03 4.36
CA LYS A 2 -4.01 -22.94 3.98
C LYS A 2 -4.26 -22.51 2.54
N ARG A 3 -3.65 -21.40 2.16
CA ARG A 3 -3.83 -20.80 0.82
C ARG A 3 -2.49 -20.39 0.25
N VAL A 4 -2.40 -20.40 -1.07
CA VAL A 4 -1.22 -19.92 -1.77
C VAL A 4 -1.57 -19.06 -2.97
N ARG A 5 -0.80 -17.99 -3.15
CA ARG A 5 -0.97 -17.00 -4.21
C ARG A 5 -0.25 -17.47 -5.47
N CYS A 6 -0.94 -17.44 -6.61
CA CYS A 6 -0.33 -17.73 -7.90
C CYS A 6 0.65 -16.60 -8.28
N PRO A 7 1.92 -16.91 -8.60
CA PRO A 7 2.92 -15.88 -8.92
C PRO A 7 2.70 -15.16 -10.27
N LYS A 8 1.70 -15.58 -11.06
CA LYS A 8 1.39 -14.97 -12.36
C LYS A 8 0.16 -14.08 -12.36
N CYS A 9 -0.92 -14.51 -11.71
CA CYS A 9 -2.21 -13.82 -11.76
C CYS A 9 -2.75 -13.48 -10.38
N ASP A 10 -1.95 -13.69 -9.33
CA ASP A 10 -2.29 -13.38 -7.95
C ASP A 10 -3.54 -14.06 -7.38
N ASN A 11 -4.10 -15.04 -8.11
CA ASN A 11 -5.23 -15.81 -7.62
C ASN A 11 -4.84 -16.71 -6.42
N TYR A 12 -5.76 -16.85 -5.47
CA TYR A 12 -5.57 -17.66 -4.27
C TYR A 12 -6.08 -19.08 -4.46
N ILE A 13 -5.19 -20.06 -4.29
CA ILE A 13 -5.51 -21.48 -4.32
C ILE A 13 -5.58 -21.99 -2.88
N THR A 14 -6.66 -22.67 -2.50
CA THR A 14 -6.81 -23.27 -1.17
C THR A 14 -6.30 -24.71 -1.18
N PHE A 15 -5.62 -25.12 -0.11
CA PHE A 15 -5.18 -26.50 0.07
C PHE A 15 -5.21 -26.89 1.54
N ASP A 16 -5.32 -28.19 1.80
CA ASP A 16 -5.31 -28.71 3.15
C ASP A 16 -3.88 -29.06 3.57
N GLU A 17 -3.25 -28.20 4.37
CA GLU A 17 -1.89 -28.41 4.86
C GLU A 17 -1.77 -29.65 5.77
N THR A 18 -2.86 -30.09 6.42
CA THR A 18 -2.82 -31.26 7.30
C THR A 18 -2.47 -32.56 6.55
N LYS A 19 -2.57 -32.53 5.21
CA LYS A 19 -2.24 -33.65 4.34
C LYS A 19 -0.76 -33.69 3.91
N TYR A 20 0.06 -32.71 4.31
CA TYR A 20 1.43 -32.55 3.82
C TYR A 20 2.44 -32.29 4.93
N SER A 21 3.66 -32.78 4.78
CA SER A 21 4.73 -32.63 5.77
C SER A 21 5.53 -31.34 5.58
N ASN A 22 6.03 -30.78 6.69
CA ASN A 22 6.90 -29.60 6.67
C ASN A 22 8.16 -29.88 5.84
N GLY A 23 8.49 -29.00 4.89
CA GLY A 23 9.62 -29.12 3.98
C GLY A 23 9.29 -29.75 2.62
N GLN A 24 8.07 -30.27 2.42
CA GLN A 24 7.64 -30.84 1.16
C GLN A 24 7.40 -29.76 0.09
N SER A 25 7.94 -29.98 -1.12
CA SER A 25 7.68 -29.15 -2.30
C SER A 25 6.39 -29.63 -2.97
N LEU A 26 5.36 -28.80 -2.95
CA LEU A 26 4.10 -29.04 -3.65
C LEU A 26 4.07 -28.32 -4.99
N VAL A 27 3.50 -28.97 -6.00
CA VAL A 27 3.23 -28.38 -7.32
C VAL A 27 1.75 -28.03 -7.39
N PHE A 28 1.45 -26.75 -7.62
CA PHE A 28 0.09 -26.26 -7.80
C PHE A 28 -0.12 -25.82 -9.25
N GLN A 29 -1.30 -26.09 -9.78
CA GLN A 29 -1.76 -25.51 -11.04
C GLN A 29 -2.82 -24.46 -10.74
N CYS A 30 -2.61 -23.23 -11.22
CA CYS A 30 -3.60 -22.18 -11.07
C CYS A 30 -4.82 -22.45 -11.96
N PRO A 31 -6.06 -22.47 -11.43
CA PRO A 31 -7.26 -22.70 -12.24
C PRO A 31 -7.53 -21.53 -13.21
N GLU A 32 -7.10 -20.32 -12.88
CA GLU A 32 -7.34 -19.11 -13.69
C GLU A 32 -6.37 -18.98 -14.86
N CYS A 33 -5.06 -19.16 -14.62
CA CYS A 33 -4.05 -18.93 -15.66
C CYS A 33 -3.37 -20.19 -16.17
N ASN A 34 -3.82 -21.37 -15.71
CA ASN A 34 -3.29 -22.71 -16.04
C ASN A 34 -1.78 -22.90 -15.85
N LYS A 35 -1.09 -21.96 -15.18
CA LYS A 35 0.34 -22.10 -14.88
C LYS A 35 0.58 -22.97 -13.67
N GLN A 36 1.59 -23.82 -13.79
CA GLN A 36 2.12 -24.62 -12.70
C GLN A 36 3.21 -23.85 -11.95
N PHE A 37 3.20 -23.93 -10.62
CA PHE A 37 4.19 -23.31 -9.75
C PHE A 37 4.47 -24.19 -8.54
N LYS A 38 5.69 -24.10 -8.01
CA LYS A 38 6.16 -24.93 -6.89
C LYS A 38 6.24 -24.09 -5.62
N ILE A 39 5.73 -24.62 -4.50
CA ILE A 39 5.80 -23.99 -3.18
C ILE A 39 6.37 -25.00 -2.18
N LYS A 40 7.28 -24.55 -1.33
CA LYS A 40 7.84 -25.35 -0.24
C LYS A 40 7.14 -25.00 1.07
N ILE A 41 6.44 -25.95 1.66
CA ILE A 41 5.75 -25.77 2.94
C ILE A 41 6.80 -25.63 4.05
N GLY A 42 6.61 -24.66 4.96
CA GLY A 42 7.42 -24.51 6.18
C GLY A 42 8.51 -23.43 6.16
N LEU A 43 8.72 -22.71 5.05
CA LEU A 43 9.78 -21.69 4.94
C LEU A 43 9.30 -20.25 4.74
N SER A 44 8.00 -20.01 4.73
CA SER A 44 7.47 -18.65 4.61
C SER A 44 6.34 -18.43 5.61
N LYS A 45 6.46 -17.35 6.41
CA LYS A 45 5.32 -16.73 7.08
C LYS A 45 4.32 -16.38 5.97
N LEU A 46 3.36 -17.26 5.73
CA LEU A 46 2.30 -17.03 4.76
C LEU A 46 1.53 -15.80 5.27
N LYS A 47 1.64 -14.66 4.57
CA LYS A 47 0.93 -13.42 4.88
C LYS A 47 -0.56 -13.75 5.08
N GLU A 48 -1.13 -13.29 6.18
CA GLU A 48 -2.57 -13.38 6.45
C GLU A 48 -3.37 -12.68 5.33
N ARG A 49 -4.65 -13.05 5.16
CA ARG A 49 -5.55 -12.37 4.22
C ARG A 49 -5.54 -10.87 4.55
N GLN A 50 -5.42 -9.99 3.55
CA GLN A 50 -5.59 -8.54 3.75
C GLN A 50 -6.92 -8.21 4.47
N LYS A 51 -7.98 -8.98 4.17
CA LYS A 51 -9.29 -8.88 4.82
C LYS A 51 -9.32 -9.28 6.30
N ASP A 52 -8.37 -10.12 6.73
CA ASP A 52 -8.24 -10.60 8.11
C ASP A 52 -7.09 -9.90 8.86
N MET A 53 -6.34 -8.99 8.21
CA MET A 53 -5.43 -8.10 8.93
C MET A 53 -6.26 -7.28 9.90
N LYS A 54 -5.97 -7.43 11.20
CA LYS A 54 -6.38 -6.43 12.17
C LYS A 54 -5.71 -5.12 11.75
N PHE A 55 -6.48 -4.27 11.08
CA PHE A 55 -6.07 -2.89 10.83
C PHE A 55 -5.74 -2.30 12.18
N ASP A 56 -4.48 -1.95 12.37
CA ASP A 56 -4.12 -1.15 13.54
C ASP A 56 -4.70 0.22 13.27
N GLU A 57 -5.94 0.43 13.73
CA GLU A 57 -6.62 1.70 13.57
C GLU A 57 -5.77 2.81 14.18
N ASN A 58 -4.89 2.50 15.15
CA ASN A 58 -3.94 3.39 15.80
C ASN A 58 -2.63 3.62 15.01
N ALA A 59 -2.48 3.18 13.76
CA ALA A 59 -1.27 3.48 12.99
C ALA A 59 -1.05 5.01 12.77
N HIS A 60 -2.08 5.84 12.93
CA HIS A 60 -1.94 7.31 13.00
C HIS A 60 -1.18 7.78 14.26
N GLN A 61 -1.08 6.97 15.32
CA GLN A 61 -0.27 7.23 16.51
C GLN A 61 1.24 7.02 16.26
N GLN A 62 1.63 6.58 15.05
CA GLN A 62 3.04 6.60 14.66
C GLN A 62 3.52 8.04 14.56
N ALA A 63 4.79 8.27 14.91
CA ALA A 63 5.35 9.60 15.16
C ALA A 63 5.10 10.66 14.07
N TYR A 64 4.85 10.25 12.83
CA TYR A 64 4.73 11.13 11.66
C TYR A 64 3.38 11.03 10.94
N GLY A 65 2.41 10.29 11.48
CA GLY A 65 1.10 10.06 10.85
C GLY A 65 1.10 8.89 9.87
N ALA A 66 0.01 8.77 9.12
CA ALA A 66 -0.24 7.70 8.16
C ALA A 66 -1.11 8.17 6.99
N ILE A 67 -1.12 7.41 5.90
CA ILE A 67 -2.14 7.53 4.86
C ILE A 67 -3.12 6.39 4.95
N VAL A 68 -4.41 6.70 4.80
CA VAL A 68 -5.50 5.73 4.76
C VAL A 68 -5.98 5.62 3.32
N VAL A 69 -5.67 4.49 2.71
CA VAL A 69 -6.14 4.12 1.37
C VAL A 69 -7.57 3.58 1.51
N ILE A 70 -8.52 4.24 0.85
CA ILE A 70 -9.94 3.91 0.90
C ILE A 70 -10.21 2.66 0.05
N GLU A 71 -10.93 1.69 0.59
CA GLU A 71 -11.33 0.47 -0.14
C GLU A 71 -12.07 0.77 -1.44
N ASN A 72 -11.74 0.03 -2.49
CA ASN A 72 -12.46 0.06 -3.77
C ASN A 72 -12.47 -1.35 -4.41
N VAL A 73 -12.87 -1.43 -5.68
CA VAL A 73 -12.92 -2.70 -6.43
C VAL A 73 -11.55 -3.34 -6.69
N PHE A 74 -10.45 -2.60 -6.58
CA PHE A 74 -9.09 -3.04 -6.89
C PHE A 74 -8.29 -3.45 -5.66
N HIS A 75 -8.69 -3.04 -4.46
CA HIS A 75 -8.03 -3.32 -3.19
C HIS A 75 -8.91 -3.07 -1.97
N TYR A 76 -8.58 -3.76 -0.87
CA TYR A 76 -9.14 -3.44 0.44
C TYR A 76 -8.57 -2.13 1.01
N LYS A 77 -9.17 -1.66 2.10
CA LYS A 77 -8.61 -0.57 2.92
C LYS A 77 -7.16 -0.90 3.27
N GLN A 78 -6.27 0.10 3.27
CA GLN A 78 -4.88 -0.04 3.73
C GLN A 78 -4.51 1.19 4.56
N VAL A 79 -3.73 0.99 5.62
CA VAL A 79 -3.19 2.10 6.42
C VAL A 79 -1.68 2.00 6.36
N LEU A 80 -1.04 3.00 5.77
CA LEU A 80 0.41 3.00 5.54
C LEU A 80 1.07 4.08 6.41
N PRO A 81 2.01 3.69 7.30
CA PRO A 81 2.85 4.61 8.06
C PRO A 81 3.51 5.66 7.19
N LEU A 82 3.58 6.90 7.66
CA LEU A 82 4.53 7.87 7.13
C LEU A 82 5.81 7.86 7.97
N GLN A 83 6.92 8.13 7.30
CA GLN A 83 8.24 8.33 7.90
C GLN A 83 8.68 9.78 7.72
N PHE A 84 9.63 10.22 8.54
CA PHE A 84 10.26 11.53 8.33
C PHE A 84 11.06 11.54 7.02
N GLY A 85 10.98 12.62 6.25
CA GLY A 85 11.57 12.71 4.92
C GLY A 85 10.58 12.36 3.81
N VAL A 86 11.10 11.84 2.69
CA VAL A 86 10.30 11.55 1.50
C VAL A 86 9.68 10.16 1.59
N ASN A 87 8.36 10.07 1.41
CA ASN A 87 7.63 8.82 1.36
C ASN A 87 7.08 8.63 -0.06
N HIS A 88 7.62 7.67 -0.79
CA HIS A 88 7.15 7.33 -2.13
C HIS A 88 5.93 6.43 -2.04
N ILE A 89 4.87 6.83 -2.75
CA ILE A 89 3.58 6.16 -2.78
C ILE A 89 3.35 5.62 -4.18
N GLY A 90 3.00 4.35 -4.28
CA GLY A 90 2.75 3.71 -5.57
C GLY A 90 2.36 2.25 -5.41
N ARG A 91 2.23 1.55 -6.54
CA ARG A 91 1.79 0.16 -6.55
C ARG A 91 2.88 -0.79 -6.06
N TYR A 92 2.52 -1.69 -5.15
CA TYR A 92 3.38 -2.76 -4.68
C TYR A 92 3.73 -3.73 -5.81
N VAL A 93 5.03 -3.88 -6.08
CA VAL A 93 5.57 -4.94 -6.93
C VAL A 93 6.80 -5.52 -6.23
N LYS A 94 6.97 -6.85 -6.32
CA LYS A 94 8.14 -7.52 -5.74
C LYS A 94 9.44 -6.94 -6.31
N GLY A 95 10.25 -6.34 -5.45
CA GLY A 95 11.52 -5.72 -5.83
C GLY A 95 11.46 -4.20 -6.07
N ASN A 96 10.27 -3.59 -6.01
CA ASN A 96 10.13 -2.14 -5.90
C ASN A 96 10.13 -1.76 -4.42
N ASP A 97 11.20 -1.15 -3.95
CA ASP A 97 11.36 -0.74 -2.56
C ASP A 97 10.99 0.74 -2.44
N ILE A 98 9.76 1.00 -2.00
CA ILE A 98 9.21 2.33 -1.72
C ILE A 98 8.64 2.32 -0.30
N GLU A 99 8.56 3.49 0.32
CA GLU A 99 8.18 3.61 1.73
C GLU A 99 6.70 3.28 1.95
N CYS A 100 5.83 3.67 1.01
CA CYS A 100 4.38 3.49 1.10
C CYS A 100 3.82 2.70 -0.11
N PRO A 101 4.10 1.39 -0.21
CA PRO A 101 3.57 0.58 -1.29
C PRO A 101 2.09 0.21 -1.04
N ILE A 102 1.25 0.48 -2.03
CA ILE A 102 -0.17 0.12 -2.04
C ILE A 102 -0.32 -1.23 -2.73
N GLU A 103 -0.84 -2.23 -2.01
CA GLU A 103 -1.22 -3.50 -2.61
C GLU A 103 -2.53 -3.32 -3.40
N THR A 104 -2.42 -2.98 -4.69
CA THR A 104 -3.56 -2.72 -5.59
C THR A 104 -3.41 -3.44 -6.93
N THR A 105 -4.56 -3.84 -7.50
CA THR A 105 -4.66 -4.38 -8.87
C THR A 105 -5.01 -3.31 -9.91
N ASP A 106 -5.14 -2.05 -9.49
CA ASP A 106 -5.42 -0.91 -10.36
C ASP A 106 -4.27 -0.70 -11.37
N PRO A 107 -4.53 -0.78 -12.69
CA PRO A 107 -3.51 -0.55 -13.71
C PRO A 107 -3.09 0.93 -13.81
N SER A 108 -3.90 1.86 -13.30
CA SER A 108 -3.63 3.32 -13.37
C SER A 108 -2.73 3.84 -12.24
N VAL A 109 -2.41 3.00 -11.24
CA VAL A 109 -1.45 3.35 -10.19
C VAL A 109 -0.04 2.89 -10.60
N ASP A 110 0.85 3.85 -10.76
CA ASP A 110 2.25 3.63 -11.12
C ASP A 110 3.08 3.07 -9.96
N LEU A 111 4.26 2.52 -10.26
CA LEU A 111 5.18 1.97 -9.25
C LEU A 111 5.62 3.02 -8.23
N THR A 112 5.84 4.24 -8.69
CA THR A 112 6.14 5.43 -7.88
C THR A 112 5.30 6.56 -8.44
N HIS A 113 4.10 6.74 -7.90
CA HIS A 113 3.08 7.60 -8.49
C HIS A 113 3.11 9.01 -7.90
N CYS A 114 3.23 9.12 -6.58
CA CYS A 114 3.37 10.40 -5.90
C CYS A 114 4.28 10.26 -4.70
N ASN A 115 4.57 11.37 -4.03
CA ASN A 115 5.33 11.35 -2.79
C ASN A 115 4.77 12.35 -1.79
N ILE A 116 4.83 11.98 -0.51
CA ILE A 116 4.59 12.88 0.61
C ILE A 116 5.93 13.12 1.32
N THR A 117 6.37 14.36 1.33
CA THR A 117 7.51 14.78 2.14
C THR A 117 7.02 15.23 3.51
N VAL A 118 7.43 14.51 4.56
CA VAL A 118 7.23 14.90 5.95
C VAL A 118 8.45 15.66 6.43
N SER A 119 8.24 16.89 6.91
CA SER A 119 9.29 17.75 7.44
C SER A 119 8.80 18.50 8.69
N LYS A 120 9.68 19.24 9.36
CA LYS A 120 9.28 20.17 10.42
C LYS A 120 9.38 21.60 9.92
N ASP A 121 8.42 22.44 10.32
CA ASP A 121 8.49 23.88 10.09
C ASP A 121 9.46 24.55 11.09
N LYS A 122 9.54 25.89 11.03
CA LYS A 122 10.39 26.69 11.92
C LYS A 122 9.97 26.62 13.40
N HIS A 123 8.74 26.19 13.67
CA HIS A 123 8.17 26.04 15.01
C HIS A 123 8.24 24.59 15.50
N GLY A 124 8.82 23.68 14.71
CA GLY A 124 8.93 22.26 15.05
C GLY A 124 7.70 21.42 14.73
N LYS A 125 6.64 22.02 14.16
CA LYS A 125 5.40 21.32 13.78
C LYS A 125 5.60 20.53 12.50
N LEU A 126 4.99 19.35 12.42
CA LEU A 126 5.02 18.53 11.21
C LEU A 126 4.32 19.22 10.04
N LYS A 127 4.98 19.20 8.89
CA LYS A 127 4.52 19.70 7.60
C LYS A 127 4.53 18.56 6.59
N TYR A 128 3.42 18.43 5.86
CA TYR A 128 3.20 17.42 4.85
C TYR A 128 3.08 18.09 3.48
N GLU A 129 3.96 17.71 2.56
CA GLU A 129 4.02 18.25 1.20
C GLU A 129 3.82 17.13 0.19
N LEU A 130 2.71 17.18 -0.55
CA LEU A 130 2.39 16.24 -1.62
C LEU A 130 2.93 16.77 -2.95
N SER A 131 3.59 15.90 -3.72
CA SER A 131 3.94 16.18 -5.11
C SER A 131 3.71 14.97 -6.00
N ASP A 132 3.43 15.24 -7.28
CA ASP A 132 3.31 14.19 -8.29
C ASP A 132 4.69 13.59 -8.60
N GLY A 133 4.73 12.28 -8.81
CA GLY A 133 5.91 11.55 -9.27
C GLY A 133 5.98 11.47 -10.79
N PRO A 134 6.72 10.51 -11.36
CA PRO A 134 6.65 10.19 -12.79
C PRO A 134 5.35 9.42 -13.11
N SER A 135 4.20 9.98 -12.74
CA SER A 135 2.91 9.33 -12.91
C SER A 135 2.39 9.46 -14.35
N TYR A 136 1.66 8.45 -14.82
CA TYR A 136 1.01 8.50 -16.14
C TYR A 136 -0.37 9.16 -16.08
N THR A 137 -1.10 8.97 -14.97
CA THR A 137 -2.47 9.50 -14.83
C THR A 137 -2.57 10.77 -14.00
N GLY A 138 -1.51 11.19 -13.33
CA GLY A 138 -1.51 12.36 -12.46
C GLY A 138 -2.07 12.12 -11.07
N THR A 139 -1.61 12.95 -10.13
CA THR A 139 -2.13 13.04 -8.76
C THR A 139 -3.08 14.23 -8.61
N PHE A 140 -4.25 14.00 -8.01
CA PHE A 140 -5.29 15.00 -7.84
C PHE A 140 -5.55 15.28 -6.37
N VAL A 141 -5.63 16.55 -5.98
CA VAL A 141 -6.08 16.99 -4.65
C VAL A 141 -7.34 17.82 -4.84
N ASN A 142 -8.44 17.46 -4.17
CA ASN A 142 -9.75 18.13 -4.35
C ASN A 142 -10.15 18.28 -5.82
N ASN A 143 -9.98 17.21 -6.62
CA ASN A 143 -10.24 17.14 -8.06
C ASN A 143 -9.37 18.10 -8.92
N GLN A 144 -8.32 18.68 -8.37
CA GLN A 144 -7.35 19.50 -9.10
C GLN A 144 -6.04 18.74 -9.28
N LEU A 145 -5.63 18.55 -10.54
CA LEU A 145 -4.35 17.96 -10.90
C LEU A 145 -3.19 18.79 -10.32
N LEU A 146 -2.18 18.12 -9.78
CA LEU A 146 -0.91 18.74 -9.43
C LEU A 146 -0.11 19.05 -10.71
N GLY A 147 0.33 20.29 -10.85
CA GLY A 147 1.14 20.73 -11.98
C GLY A 147 2.57 20.15 -11.96
N ASP A 148 3.30 20.35 -13.05
CA ASP A 148 4.71 19.93 -13.15
C ASP A 148 5.54 20.57 -12.03
N ARG A 149 6.23 19.71 -11.26
CA ARG A 149 7.02 20.08 -10.07
C ARG A 149 6.23 20.84 -8.99
N GLU A 150 4.90 20.82 -9.05
CA GLU A 150 4.07 21.41 -8.01
C GLU A 150 4.23 20.64 -6.70
N ARG A 151 4.33 21.40 -5.62
CA ARG A 151 4.35 20.90 -4.25
C ARG A 151 3.20 21.55 -3.49
N ARG A 152 2.25 20.75 -3.04
CA ARG A 152 1.07 21.23 -2.33
C ARG A 152 1.13 20.81 -0.87
N ILE A 153 0.99 21.79 0.02
CA ILE A 153 0.87 21.50 1.45
C ILE A 153 -0.50 20.89 1.69
N ILE A 154 -0.52 19.72 2.32
CA ILE A 154 -1.75 19.02 2.70
C ILE A 154 -1.84 18.94 4.24
N GLN A 155 -3.06 18.84 4.74
CA GLN A 155 -3.40 18.89 6.16
C GLN A 155 -4.18 17.63 6.58
N GLU A 156 -4.43 17.49 7.88
CA GLU A 156 -5.30 16.43 8.41
C GLU A 156 -6.60 16.31 7.60
N GLY A 157 -6.96 15.08 7.25
CA GLY A 157 -8.16 14.80 6.48
C GLY A 157 -8.11 15.17 5.00
N SER A 158 -6.97 15.67 4.48
CA SER A 158 -6.83 15.96 3.05
C SER A 158 -7.03 14.72 2.21
N LEU A 159 -7.95 14.81 1.24
CA LEU A 159 -8.25 13.76 0.27
C LEU A 159 -7.50 14.03 -1.03
N PHE A 160 -6.74 13.03 -1.47
CA PHE A 160 -6.12 13.02 -2.79
C PHE A 160 -6.37 11.69 -3.49
N THR A 161 -6.26 11.70 -4.82
CA THR A 161 -6.57 10.54 -5.67
C THR A 161 -5.45 10.30 -6.65
N ILE A 162 -5.10 9.04 -6.83
CA ILE A 162 -4.16 8.53 -7.81
C ILE A 162 -4.84 7.39 -8.57
N GLY A 163 -4.95 7.48 -9.89
CA GLY A 163 -5.75 6.50 -10.65
C GLY A 163 -7.20 6.43 -10.16
N ALA A 164 -7.69 5.23 -9.82
CA ALA A 164 -9.00 5.02 -9.18
C ALA A 164 -8.92 4.91 -7.63
N THR A 165 -7.76 5.21 -7.05
CA THR A 165 -7.47 5.03 -5.63
C THR A 165 -7.56 6.36 -4.88
N SER A 166 -8.50 6.44 -3.93
CA SER A 166 -8.64 7.60 -3.04
C SER A 166 -7.90 7.38 -1.72
N ILE A 167 -7.20 8.42 -1.25
CA ILE A 167 -6.30 8.37 -0.10
C ILE A 167 -6.55 9.58 0.80
N ILE A 168 -6.66 9.33 2.11
CA ILE A 168 -6.81 10.36 3.14
C ILE A 168 -5.51 10.46 3.95
N LEU A 169 -5.00 11.67 4.16
CA LEU A 169 -3.93 11.90 5.12
C LEU A 169 -4.49 11.89 6.55
N ARG A 170 -3.84 11.11 7.43
CA ARG A 170 -4.00 11.16 8.88
C ARG A 170 -2.69 11.64 9.51
N THR A 171 -2.66 12.85 10.03
CA THR A 171 -1.50 13.39 10.73
C THR A 171 -1.34 12.73 12.08
N SER A 172 -0.11 12.69 12.60
CA SER A 172 0.08 12.43 14.01
C SER A 172 -0.32 13.71 14.73
N ASP A 173 -1.54 13.75 15.24
CA ASP A 173 -1.96 14.81 16.13
C ASP A 173 -1.06 14.76 17.37
N GLN A 174 -0.07 15.65 17.42
CA GLN A 174 0.41 16.17 18.69
C GLN A 174 -0.64 17.19 19.11
N ASP A 175 -1.78 16.71 19.59
CA ASP A 175 -2.63 17.53 20.43
C ASP A 175 -1.81 17.84 21.68
N ASP A 176 -1.16 19.00 21.67
CA ASP A 176 -0.81 19.71 22.88
C ASP A 176 -2.12 20.13 23.56
N GLU A 177 -2.72 19.20 24.32
CA GLU A 177 -3.54 19.53 25.50
C GLU A 177 -2.85 19.04 26.78
#